data_AF-A0A8G0KVK0-F1
#
_entry.id   AF-A0A8G0KVK0-F1
#
_cell.length_a   1.000
_cell.length_b   1.000
_cell.length_c   1.000
_cell.angle_alpha   90.00
_cell.angle_beta   90.00
_cell.angle_gamma   90.00
#
_symmetry.space_group_name_H-M   'P 1'
#
loop_
_entity.id
_entity.type
_entity.pdbx_description
1 polymer ?
#
loop_
_entity_poly.entity_id
_entity_poly.type
_entity_poly.pdbx_seq_one_letter_code
_entity_poly.pdbx_strand_id
1 'polypeptide(L)'
;MGLLGRLIKKRVLTNEFKKNSPTAPSFIFKEKYDFEKTKLELIQKTRNFQKGTKIIQLRQHPFWGKLSNEDWNKLQWNHLDHHLKQFGV
;
A
#
# COMPACT_ATOMS: atom_id res chain seq x y z
N MET A 1 9.17 -13.65 13.05
CA MET A 1 8.48 -13.48 11.74
C MET A 1 7.93 -14.84 11.30
N GLY A 2 6.87 -15.33 11.97
CA GLY A 2 6.43 -16.73 11.92
C GLY A 2 5.35 -17.04 10.87
N LEU A 3 4.89 -18.30 10.86
CA LEU A 3 3.83 -18.86 10.01
C LEU A 3 2.59 -17.95 9.85
N LEU A 4 2.22 -17.23 10.92
CA LEU A 4 1.07 -16.30 10.93
C LEU A 4 1.20 -15.16 9.91
N GLY A 5 2.39 -14.57 9.76
CA GLY A 5 2.63 -13.49 8.80
C GLY A 5 2.55 -13.95 7.34
N ARG A 6 2.93 -15.21 7.08
CA ARG A 6 2.90 -15.82 5.74
C ARG A 6 1.48 -16.15 5.27
N LEU A 7 0.61 -16.58 6.19
CA LEU A 7 -0.82 -16.82 5.92
C LEU A 7 -1.58 -15.52 5.66
N ILE A 8 -1.33 -14.48 6.47
CA ILE A 8 -1.95 -13.15 6.28
C ILE A 8 -1.48 -12.52 4.96
N LYS A 9 -0.18 -12.65 4.61
CA LYS A 9 0.38 -12.17 3.34
C LYS A 9 -0.41 -12.71 2.13
N LYS A 10 -0.63 -14.03 2.07
CA LYS A 10 -1.37 -14.63 0.96
C LYS A 10 -2.78 -14.03 0.86
N ARG A 11 -3.48 -13.92 2.00
CA ARG A 11 -4.84 -13.34 2.05
C ARG A 11 -4.90 -11.89 1.58
N VAL A 12 -3.96 -11.04 1.98
CA VAL A 12 -3.97 -9.60 1.59
C VAL A 12 -3.57 -9.40 0.13
N LEU A 13 -2.65 -10.23 -0.39
CA LEU A 13 -2.26 -10.14 -1.79
C LEU A 13 -3.30 -10.76 -2.74
N THR A 14 -4.19 -11.62 -2.24
CA THR A 14 -5.25 -12.27 -3.04
C THR A 14 -6.66 -11.73 -2.80
N ASN A 15 -6.91 -11.04 -1.69
CA ASN A 15 -8.24 -10.55 -1.32
C ASN A 15 -8.27 -9.03 -1.20
N GLU A 16 -9.45 -8.46 -1.34
CA GLU A 16 -9.69 -7.04 -1.10
C GLU A 16 -9.39 -6.68 0.38
N PHE A 17 -8.79 -5.50 0.57
CA PHE A 17 -8.59 -4.93 1.89
C PHE A 17 -9.96 -4.70 2.55
N LYS A 18 -10.08 -5.12 3.82
CA LYS A 18 -11.32 -4.97 4.56
C LYS A 18 -11.59 -3.49 4.88
N LYS A 19 -12.80 -3.02 4.58
CA LYS A 19 -13.31 -1.73 5.06
C LYS A 19 -13.18 -1.65 6.58
N ASN A 20 -12.88 -0.47 7.11
CA ASN A 20 -12.72 -0.18 8.54
C ASN A 20 -11.55 -0.93 9.22
N SER A 21 -10.54 -1.38 8.47
CA SER A 21 -9.30 -1.88 9.07
C SER A 21 -8.58 -0.74 9.81
N PRO A 22 -7.94 -1.01 10.96
CA PRO A 22 -7.25 0.03 11.71
C PRO A 22 -6.08 0.60 10.91
N THR A 23 -5.93 1.92 10.95
CA THR A 23 -4.73 2.60 10.42
C THR A 23 -3.54 2.30 11.34
N ALA A 24 -2.39 1.98 10.77
CA ALA A 24 -1.19 1.74 11.59
C ALA A 24 -0.85 3.02 12.39
N PRO A 25 -0.41 2.93 13.65
CA PRO A 25 -0.20 4.11 14.50
C PRO A 25 0.69 5.19 13.88
N SER A 26 1.70 4.79 13.11
CA SER A 26 2.62 5.70 12.40
C SER A 26 1.96 6.53 11.28
N PHE A 27 0.77 6.13 10.82
CA PHE A 27 0.01 6.83 9.79
C PHE A 27 -1.19 7.60 10.37
N ILE A 28 -1.38 7.59 11.69
CA ILE A 28 -2.39 8.42 12.35
C ILE A 28 -1.83 9.83 12.47
N PHE A 29 -2.22 10.70 11.54
CA PHE A 29 -1.87 12.11 11.55
C PHE A 29 -2.97 12.96 12.20
N LYS A 30 -2.57 13.93 13.03
CA LYS A 30 -3.50 14.85 13.74
C LYS A 30 -3.39 16.31 13.27
N GLU A 31 -2.51 16.59 12.32
CA GLU A 31 -2.24 17.95 11.84
C GLU A 31 -3.06 18.30 10.59
N LYS A 32 -3.04 19.58 10.20
CA LYS A 32 -3.68 20.04 8.96
C LYS A 32 -2.83 19.67 7.74
N TYR A 33 -3.47 19.16 6.71
CA TYR A 33 -2.86 18.86 5.42
C TYR A 33 -3.19 19.91 4.36
N ASP A 34 -2.21 20.20 3.51
CA ASP A 34 -2.44 20.76 2.17
C ASP A 34 -2.88 19.62 1.23
N PHE A 35 -4.18 19.57 0.96
CA PHE A 35 -4.79 18.53 0.15
C PHE A 35 -4.26 18.54 -1.30
N GLU A 36 -4.16 19.72 -1.92
CA GLU A 36 -3.75 19.83 -3.33
C GLU A 36 -2.29 19.41 -3.51
N LYS A 37 -1.41 19.82 -2.58
CA LYS A 37 -0.03 19.34 -2.55
C LYS A 37 0.03 17.81 -2.46
N THR A 38 -0.71 17.22 -1.51
CA THR A 38 -0.69 15.77 -1.27
C THR A 38 -1.26 14.99 -2.45
N LYS A 39 -2.30 15.50 -3.10
CA LYS A 39 -2.89 14.94 -4.32
C LYS A 39 -1.89 14.92 -5.48
N LEU A 40 -1.17 16.02 -5.70
CA LEU A 40 -0.13 16.07 -6.74
C LEU A 40 1.01 15.08 -6.46
N GLU A 41 1.43 14.97 -5.20
CA GLU A 41 2.42 13.97 -4.79
C GLU A 41 1.95 12.53 -5.06
N LEU A 42 0.69 12.21 -4.75
CA LEU A 42 0.09 10.90 -5.05
C LEU A 42 0.10 10.61 -6.55
N ILE A 43 -0.36 11.57 -7.38
CA ILE A 43 -0.36 11.43 -8.85
C ILE A 43 1.06 11.16 -9.37
N GLN A 44 2.06 11.91 -8.89
CA GLN A 44 3.44 11.73 -9.30
C GLN A 44 4.01 10.37 -8.88
N LYS A 45 3.69 9.90 -7.67
CA LYS A 45 4.07 8.56 -7.20
C LYS A 45 3.42 7.45 -8.03
N THR A 46 2.14 7.58 -8.37
CA THR A 46 1.44 6.63 -9.24
C THR A 46 2.05 6.58 -10.64
N ARG A 47 2.38 7.73 -11.24
CA ARG A 47 3.09 7.78 -12.53
C ARG A 47 4.47 7.12 -12.47
N ASN A 48 5.20 7.30 -11.38
CA ASN A 48 6.48 6.63 -11.20
C ASN A 48 6.31 5.11 -11.04
N PHE A 49 5.27 4.69 -10.33
CA PHE A 49 4.96 3.27 -10.15
C PHE A 49 4.61 2.56 -11.47
N GLN A 50 3.95 3.26 -12.39
CA GLN A 50 3.66 2.76 -13.74
C GLN A 50 4.91 2.42 -14.59
N LYS A 51 6.11 2.89 -14.21
CA LYS A 51 7.37 2.54 -14.89
C LYS A 51 7.80 1.08 -14.66
N GLY A 52 7.03 0.32 -13.88
CA GLY A 52 7.20 -1.12 -13.69
C GLY A 52 8.16 -1.49 -12.56
N THR A 53 8.38 -2.79 -12.38
CA THR A 53 9.03 -3.36 -11.19
C THR A 53 10.46 -2.90 -10.92
N LYS A 54 11.15 -2.33 -11.92
CA LYS A 54 12.52 -1.79 -11.77
C LYS A 54 12.59 -0.63 -10.78
N ILE A 55 11.48 0.09 -10.56
CA ILE A 55 11.42 1.19 -9.59
C ILE A 55 11.24 0.69 -8.15
N ILE A 56 10.92 -0.59 -7.95
CA ILE A 56 10.73 -1.18 -6.62
C ILE A 56 12.11 -1.53 -6.05
N GLN A 57 12.60 -0.68 -5.15
CA GLN A 57 13.91 -0.85 -4.52
C GLN A 57 13.84 -1.53 -3.14
N LEU A 58 12.65 -1.57 -2.55
CA LEU A 58 12.44 -2.12 -1.20
C LEU A 58 12.40 -3.65 -1.24
N ARG A 59 13.19 -4.30 -0.38
CA ARG A 59 13.22 -5.77 -0.27
C ARG A 59 12.51 -6.31 0.96
N GLN A 60 12.27 -5.47 1.98
CA GLN A 60 11.70 -5.89 3.25
C GLN A 60 10.55 -4.97 3.66
N HIS A 61 9.36 -5.55 3.80
CA HIS A 61 8.19 -4.88 4.36
C HIS A 61 8.22 -5.00 5.89
N PRO A 62 7.94 -3.92 6.65
CA PRO A 62 7.96 -3.93 8.11
C PRO A 62 7.10 -5.03 8.75
N PHE A 63 5.92 -5.29 8.15
CA PHE A 63 4.98 -6.29 8.66
C PHE A 63 5.07 -7.67 7.98
N TRP A 64 5.36 -7.73 6.68
CA TRP A 64 5.30 -8.98 5.89
C TRP A 64 6.68 -9.59 5.60
N GLY A 65 7.76 -8.94 6.06
CA GLY A 65 9.12 -9.39 5.77
C GLY A 65 9.45 -9.28 4.28
N LYS A 66 10.18 -10.26 3.76
CA LYS A 66 10.63 -10.23 2.36
C LYS A 66 9.44 -10.36 1.39
N LEU A 67 9.35 -9.41 0.47
CA LEU A 67 8.37 -9.39 -0.61
C LEU A 67 9.11 -9.48 -1.94
N SER A 68 8.55 -10.22 -2.90
CA SER A 68 9.01 -10.17 -4.29
C SER A 68 8.56 -8.86 -4.95
N ASN A 69 9.15 -8.51 -6.09
CA ASN A 69 8.70 -7.34 -6.85
C ASN A 69 7.22 -7.46 -7.24
N GLU A 70 6.75 -8.67 -7.53
CA GLU A 70 5.35 -8.94 -7.85
C GLU A 70 4.43 -8.79 -6.63
N ASP A 71 4.88 -9.24 -5.45
CA ASP A 71 4.15 -9.02 -4.20
C ASP A 71 4.01 -7.52 -3.90
N TRP A 72 5.08 -6.75 -4.06
CA TRP A 72 5.05 -5.29 -3.91
C TRP A 72 4.14 -4.63 -4.94
N ASN A 73 4.17 -5.11 -6.19
CA ASN A 73 3.34 -4.59 -7.25
C ASN A 73 1.84 -4.74 -6.90
N LYS A 74 1.44 -5.97 -6.56
CA LYS A 74 0.07 -6.30 -6.14
C LYS A 74 -0.35 -5.55 -4.89
N LEU A 75 0.52 -5.50 -3.89
CA LEU A 75 0.25 -4.81 -2.63
C LEU A 75 -0.09 -3.34 -2.87
N GLN A 76 0.76 -2.63 -3.62
CA GLN A 76 0.58 -1.21 -3.86
C GLN A 76 -0.67 -0.92 -4.70
N TRP A 77 -0.93 -1.73 -5.73
CA TRP A 77 -2.14 -1.63 -6.54
C TRP A 77 -3.40 -1.86 -5.71
N ASN A 78 -3.51 -3.00 -5.03
CA ASN A 78 -4.69 -3.37 -4.25
C ASN A 78 -4.98 -2.37 -3.12
N HIS A 79 -3.92 -1.84 -2.48
CA HIS A 79 -4.07 -0.87 -1.40
C HIS A 79 -4.54 0.50 -1.91
N LEU A 80 -3.99 0.98 -3.03
CA LEU A 80 -4.41 2.24 -3.63
C LEU A 80 -5.86 2.15 -4.14
N ASP A 81 -6.20 1.08 -4.87
CA ASP A 81 -7.55 0.83 -5.39
C ASP A 81 -8.59 0.76 -4.25
N HIS A 82 -8.28 0.06 -3.15
CA HIS A 82 -9.12 0.02 -1.97
C HIS A 82 -9.46 1.42 -1.44
N HIS A 83 -8.46 2.31 -1.34
CA HIS A 83 -8.68 3.66 -0.84
C HIS A 83 -9.46 4.53 -1.82
N LEU A 84 -9.17 4.47 -3.11
CA LEU A 84 -9.94 5.21 -4.12
C LEU A 84 -11.43 4.81 -4.08
N LYS A 85 -11.72 3.50 -4.06
CA LYS A 85 -13.08 2.96 -3.90
C LYS A 85 -13.73 3.37 -2.58
N GLN A 86 -12.98 3.42 -1.47
CA GLN A 86 -13.50 3.86 -0.18
C GLN A 86 -13.99 5.32 -0.23
N PHE A 87 -13.30 6.16 -1.01
CA PHE A 87 -13.66 7.57 -1.20
C PHE A 87 -14.62 7.81 -2.39
N GLY A 88 -15.00 6.76 -3.13
CA GLY A 88 -15.92 6.87 -4.27
C GLY A 88 -15.29 7.48 -5.52
N VAL A 89 -13.97 7.36 -5.68
CA VAL A 89 -13.20 7.72 -6.88
C VAL A 89 -12.97 6.49 -7.73
#